data_AF-A0A0G0YNM7-F1
#
_entry.id   AF-A0A0G0YNM7-F1
#
_cell.length_a   1.000
_cell.length_b   1.000
_cell.length_c   1.000
_cell.angle_alpha   90.00
_cell.angle_beta   90.00
_cell.angle_gamma   90.00
#
_symmetry.space_group_name_H-M   'P 1'
#
loop_
_entity.id
_entity.type
_entity.pdbx_description
1 polymer ?
#
loop_
_entity_poly.entity_id
_entity_poly.type
_entity_poly.pdbx_seq_one_letter_code
_entity_poly.pdbx_strand_id
1 'polypeptide(L)'
;MPFVEIYKLKNDGSQEIIATCKINRNAVECAGRFIFIENLKNGGIRDYSSPEGNKLFFKDGLLFLEQLKYNFKSGYINASEVKP
;
A
#
# COMPACT_ATOMS: atom_id res chain seq x y z
N MET A 1 -8.93 13.08 -1.33
CA MET A 1 -7.61 12.97 -0.67
C MET A 1 -7.00 11.70 -1.21
N PRO A 2 -5.82 11.75 -1.86
CA PRO A 2 -5.28 10.59 -2.56
C PRO A 2 -5.21 9.36 -1.67
N PHE A 3 -5.73 8.23 -2.16
CA PHE A 3 -5.76 6.98 -1.41
C PHE A 3 -5.59 5.75 -2.29
N VAL A 4 -5.16 4.66 -1.66
CA VAL A 4 -5.00 3.33 -2.26
C VAL A 4 -5.71 2.31 -1.38
N GLU A 5 -6.47 1.43 -2.02
CA GLU A 5 -7.08 0.27 -1.38
C GLU A 5 -6.24 -0.97 -1.67
N ILE A 6 -6.07 -1.80 -0.65
CA ILE A 6 -5.36 -3.07 -0.74
C ILE A 6 -6.38 -4.18 -0.55
N TYR A 7 -6.50 -5.02 -1.57
CA TYR A 7 -7.44 -6.12 -1.64
C TYR A 7 -6.73 -7.44 -1.40
N LYS A 8 -7.44 -8.38 -0.78
CA LYS A 8 -7.05 -9.78 -0.69
C LYS A 8 -8.10 -10.65 -1.37
N LEU A 9 -7.65 -11.60 -2.19
CA LEU A 9 -8.50 -12.63 -2.78
C LEU A 9 -8.92 -13.65 -1.69
N LYS A 10 -10.21 -13.95 -1.63
CA LYS A 10 -10.79 -15.00 -0.78
C LYS A 10 -10.93 -16.31 -1.55
N ASN A 11 -11.15 -17.40 -0.81
CA ASN A 11 -11.26 -18.76 -1.38
C ASN A 11 -12.46 -18.91 -2.32
N ASP A 12 -13.48 -18.06 -2.18
CA ASP A 12 -14.66 -18.02 -3.04
C ASP A 12 -14.46 -17.16 -4.30
N GLY A 13 -13.24 -16.66 -4.54
CA GLY A 13 -12.91 -15.79 -5.67
C GLY A 13 -13.31 -14.33 -5.47
N SER A 14 -13.96 -13.97 -4.35
CA SER A 14 -14.28 -12.58 -4.03
C SER A 14 -13.05 -11.82 -3.53
N GLN A 15 -13.08 -10.49 -3.66
CA GLN A 15 -12.03 -9.62 -3.13
C GLN A 15 -12.54 -8.85 -1.90
N GLU A 16 -11.69 -8.74 -0.89
CA GLU A 16 -11.96 -7.95 0.32
C GLU A 16 -10.88 -6.89 0.50
N ILE A 17 -11.29 -5.66 0.84
CA ILE A 17 -10.36 -4.61 1.25
C ILE A 17 -9.80 -4.96 2.63
N ILE A 18 -8.49 -5.16 2.71
CA ILE A 18 -7.79 -5.46 3.96
C ILE A 18 -7.10 -4.23 4.55
N ALA A 19 -6.83 -3.21 3.74
CA ALA A 19 -6.31 -1.93 4.21
C ALA A 19 -6.64 -0.82 3.20
N THR A 20 -6.82 0.39 3.73
CA THR A 20 -6.90 1.62 2.94
C THR A 20 -5.83 2.58 3.45
N CYS A 21 -4.94 3.01 2.56
CA CYS A 21 -3.88 3.96 2.84
C CYS A 21 -4.20 5.29 2.16
N LYS A 22 -4.06 6.41 2.87
CA LYS A 22 -4.36 7.75 2.36
C LYS A 22 -3.27 8.73 2.72
N ILE A 23 -3.13 9.79 1.92
CA ILE A 23 -2.31 10.94 2.29
C ILE A 23 -3.01 11.77 3.36
N ASN A 24 -2.31 12.03 4.47
CA ASN A 24 -2.65 13.03 5.46
C ASN A 24 -1.49 14.03 5.60
N ARG A 25 -1.72 15.27 5.16
CA ARG A 25 -0.70 16.30 5.01
C ARG A 25 0.42 15.80 4.08
N ASN A 26 1.55 15.37 4.63
CA ASN A 26 2.72 14.89 3.87
C ASN A 26 3.07 13.43 4.15
N ALA A 27 2.30 12.72 4.98
CA ALA A 27 2.56 11.34 5.37
C ALA A 27 1.38 10.44 5.03
N VAL A 28 1.66 9.15 4.90
CA VAL A 28 0.63 8.13 4.69
C VAL A 28 0.07 7.66 6.03
N GLU A 29 -1.24 7.54 6.09
CA GLU A 29 -1.97 6.87 7.16
C GLU A 29 -2.76 5.70 6.59
N CYS A 30 -2.64 4.52 7.20
CA CYS A 30 -3.39 3.33 6.78
C CYS A 30 -4.34 2.87 7.89
N ALA A 31 -5.52 2.41 7.49
CA ALA A 31 -6.53 1.79 8.37
C ALA A 31 -6.97 0.43 7.79
N GLY A 32 -7.37 -0.52 8.64
CA GLY A 32 -7.67 -1.90 8.25
C GLY A 32 -7.01 -2.94 9.16
N ARG A 33 -6.56 -4.06 8.58
CA ARG A 33 -5.99 -5.18 9.34
C ARG A 33 -4.68 -4.78 10.04
N PHE A 34 -4.68 -4.82 11.37
CA PHE A 34 -3.58 -4.37 12.23
C PHE A 34 -2.21 -4.94 11.84
N ILE A 35 -2.08 -6.28 11.77
CA ILE A 35 -0.79 -6.94 11.46
C ILE A 35 -0.25 -6.51 10.10
N PHE A 36 -1.13 -6.34 9.11
CA PHE A 36 -0.73 -5.92 7.77
C PHE A 36 -0.19 -4.49 7.77
N ILE A 37 -0.88 -3.58 8.48
CA ILE A 37 -0.48 -2.18 8.60
C ILE A 37 0.81 -2.04 9.42
N GLU A 38 0.96 -2.82 10.49
CA GLU A 38 2.18 -2.83 11.32
C GLU A 38 3.40 -3.26 10.50
N ASN A 39 3.26 -4.33 9.71
CA ASN A 39 4.31 -4.78 8.81
C ASN A 39 4.66 -3.74 7.75
N LEU A 40 3.68 -3.05 7.17
CA LEU A 40 3.89 -1.96 6.23
C LEU A 40 4.61 -0.77 6.86
N LYS A 41 4.18 -0.38 8.06
CA LYS A 41 4.72 0.76 8.80
C LYS A 41 6.18 0.53 9.20
N ASN A 42 6.52 -0.68 9.66
CA ASN A 42 7.85 -1.01 10.16
C ASN A 42 8.80 -1.54 9.07
N GLY A 43 8.28 -2.31 8.12
CA GLY A 43 9.07 -2.99 7.08
C GLY A 43 9.38 -2.12 5.87
N GLY A 44 8.53 -1.11 5.61
CA GLY A 44 8.57 -0.29 4.40
C GLY A 44 8.19 -1.09 3.15
N ILE A 45 8.25 -0.42 2.00
CA ILE A 45 8.04 -1.01 0.67
C ILE A 45 9.21 -0.68 -0.24
N ARG A 46 9.41 -1.43 -1.32
CA ARG A 46 10.45 -1.13 -2.31
C ARG A 46 10.02 0.03 -3.19
N ASP A 47 10.93 0.97 -3.43
CA ASP A 47 10.84 1.94 -4.51
C ASP A 47 11.24 1.27 -5.83
N TYR A 48 10.29 1.11 -6.76
CA TYR A 48 10.56 0.56 -8.08
C TYR A 48 10.96 1.62 -9.11
N SER A 49 10.88 2.92 -8.75
CA SER A 49 11.38 4.02 -9.58
C SER A 49 12.90 4.21 -9.46
N SER A 50 13.49 3.74 -8.35
CA SER A 50 14.93 3.76 -8.12
C SER A 50 15.58 2.40 -8.41
N PRO A 51 16.64 2.35 -9.25
CA PRO A 51 17.36 1.10 -9.55
C PRO A 51 18.05 0.50 -8.33
N GLU A 52 18.38 1.31 -7.33
CA GLU A 52 19.00 0.87 -6.06
C GLU A 52 18.03 0.12 -5.16
N GLY A 53 16.71 0.28 -5.37
CA GLY A 53 15.68 -0.42 -4.60
C GLY A 53 15.56 0.07 -3.16
N ASN A 54 15.68 1.38 -2.94
CA ASN A 54 15.50 2.01 -1.64
C ASN A 54 14.14 1.65 -1.02
N LYS A 55 14.10 1.64 0.31
CA LYS A 55 12.84 1.43 1.04
C LYS A 55 12.12 2.74 1.29
N LEU A 56 10.83 2.75 0.99
CA LEU A 56 9.90 3.82 1.32
C LEU A 56 9.09 3.46 2.55
N PHE A 57 8.77 4.46 3.34
CA PHE A 57 7.99 4.41 4.56
C PHE A 57 6.87 5.45 4.50
N PHE A 58 5.96 5.42 5.48
CA PHE A 58 4.81 6.31 5.49
C PHE A 58 5.17 7.80 5.45
N LYS A 59 6.33 8.18 6.01
CA LYS A 59 6.85 9.56 5.98
C LYS A 59 7.19 10.04 4.56
N ASP A 60 7.36 9.13 3.60
CA ASP A 60 7.71 9.44 2.21
C ASP A 60 6.46 9.76 1.36
N GLY A 61 5.29 9.78 1.99
CA GLY A 61 4.10 10.46 1.47
C GLY A 61 3.55 9.89 0.17
N LEU A 62 3.32 10.76 -0.82
CA LEU A 62 2.71 10.38 -2.09
C LEU A 62 3.53 9.32 -2.84
N LEU A 63 4.86 9.42 -2.79
CA LEU A 63 5.74 8.44 -3.45
C LEU A 63 5.52 7.04 -2.87
N PHE A 64 5.38 6.91 -1.56
CA PHE A 64 5.01 5.63 -0.94
C PHE A 64 3.67 5.12 -1.50
N LEU A 65 2.66 5.99 -1.57
CA LEU A 65 1.32 5.65 -2.03
C LEU A 65 1.33 5.12 -3.48
N GLU A 66 2.08 5.78 -4.37
CA GLU A 66 2.22 5.41 -5.78
C GLU A 66 2.93 4.08 -5.99
N GLN A 67 3.85 3.72 -5.09
CA GLN A 67 4.62 2.47 -5.19
C GLN A 67 3.85 1.24 -4.67
N LEU A 68 2.73 1.42 -3.95
CA LEU A 68 1.94 0.30 -3.40
C LEU A 68 1.43 -0.66 -4.48
N LYS A 69 1.01 -0.15 -5.64
CA LYS A 69 0.53 -0.95 -6.77
C LYS A 69 1.58 -1.91 -7.37
N TYR A 70 2.86 -1.60 -7.20
CA TYR A 70 3.95 -2.45 -7.67
C TYR A 70 4.36 -3.47 -6.61
N ASN A 71 4.31 -3.08 -5.33
CA ASN A 71 4.62 -3.95 -4.21
C ASN A 71 3.52 -5.00 -3.96
N PHE A 72 2.27 -4.66 -4.25
CA PHE A 72 1.12 -5.55 -4.12
C PHE A 72 0.49 -5.77 -5.49
N LYS A 73 1.12 -6.64 -6.29
CA LYS A 73 0.63 -7.09 -7.60
C LYS A 73 0.78 -8.60 -7.71
N SER A 74 -0.10 -9.33 -7.02
CA SER A 74 -0.05 -10.79 -6.98
C SER A 74 -1.44 -11.38 -7.14
N GLY A 75 -1.55 -12.68 -7.40
CA GLY A 75 -2.86 -13.36 -7.45
C GLY A 75 -3.65 -13.30 -6.13
N TYR A 76 -2.99 -13.01 -5.00
CA TYR A 76 -3.59 -13.09 -3.67
C TYR A 76 -3.78 -11.74 -2.98
N ILE A 77 -2.90 -10.77 -3.22
CA ILE A 77 -2.96 -9.42 -2.68
C ILE A 77 -2.67 -8.43 -3.80
N ASN A 78 -3.55 -7.45 -3.98
CA ASN A 78 -3.41 -6.38 -4.97
C ASN A 78 -3.68 -5.01 -4.35
N ALA A 79 -2.94 -4.00 -4.79
CA ALA A 79 -3.25 -2.61 -4.50
C ALA A 79 -3.89 -1.95 -5.73
N SER A 80 -4.83 -1.03 -5.49
CA SER A 80 -5.37 -0.18 -6.55
C SER A 80 -4.33 0.81 -7.07
N GLU A 81 -4.63 1.42 -8.22
CA GLU A 81 -4.08 2.72 -8.57
C GLU A 81 -4.44 3.77 -7.50
N VAL A 82 -3.70 4.87 -7.46
CA VAL A 82 -4.02 6.01 -6.59
C VAL A 82 -5.34 6.64 -7.05
N LYS A 83 -6.30 6.72 -6.13
CA LYS A 83 -7.61 7.33 -6.34
C LYS A 83 -7.62 8.75 -5.76
N PRO A 84 -8.28 9.74 -6.40
CA PRO A 84 -8.30 11.14 -5.96
C PRO A 84 -9.07 11.40 -4.65
#